data_AF-A0A2V9D1S8-F1
#
_entry.id   AF-A0A2V9D1S8-F1
#
_cell.length_a   1.000
_cell.length_b   1.000
_cell.length_c   1.000
_cell.angle_alpha   90.00
_cell.angle_beta   90.00
_cell.angle_gamma   90.00
#
_symmetry.space_group_name_H-M   'P 1'
#
loop_
_entity.id
_entity.type
_entity.pdbx_description
1 polymer ?
#
loop_
_entity_poly.entity_id
_entity_poly.type
_entity_poly.pdbx_seq_one_letter_code
_entity_poly.pdbx_strand_id
1 'polypeptide(L)'
;MTFTSDELILALVGLVRATRPAMLRQEADGFSVDFEAIARSKTPGHADRLLLKMGAVMGSSTPYPAENPNSCVSLDLDAAEARKIADALAQLEVVQAWPQDVMKMSRALRARLTSDPGADSGDH
;
A
#
# COMPACT_ATOMS: atom_id res chain seq x y z
N MET A 1 5.42 0.07 -10.48
CA MET A 1 4.62 -1.14 -10.23
C MET A 1 3.13 -0.81 -10.20
N THR A 2 2.27 -1.69 -10.72
CA THR A 2 0.81 -1.45 -10.80
C THR A 2 0.05 -2.19 -9.69
N PHE A 3 -0.89 -1.50 -9.04
CA PHE A 3 -1.76 -2.01 -7.98
C PHE A 3 -3.21 -1.90 -8.42
N THR A 4 -4.02 -2.91 -8.09
CA THR A 4 -5.48 -2.72 -8.04
C THR A 4 -5.86 -1.83 -6.85
N SER A 5 -7.08 -1.30 -6.83
CA SER A 5 -7.55 -0.50 -5.69
C SER A 5 -7.48 -1.27 -4.36
N ASP A 6 -7.90 -2.54 -4.34
CA ASP A 6 -7.82 -3.38 -3.15
C ASP A 6 -6.37 -3.64 -2.70
N GLU A 7 -5.47 -3.92 -3.65
CA GLU A 7 -4.05 -4.10 -3.35
C GLU A 7 -3.41 -2.83 -2.77
N LEU A 8 -3.77 -1.66 -3.31
CA LEU A 8 -3.27 -0.38 -2.83
C LEU A 8 -3.78 -0.07 -1.41
N ILE A 9 -5.05 -0.33 -1.16
CA ILE A 9 -5.66 -0.19 0.17
C ILE A 9 -5.00 -1.15 1.16
N LEU A 10 -4.82 -2.42 0.79
CA LEU A 10 -4.20 -3.42 1.65
C LEU A 10 -2.75 -3.04 1.99
N ALA A 11 -1.98 -2.60 0.99
CA ALA A 11 -0.63 -2.10 1.16
C ALA A 11 -0.58 -0.86 2.07
N LEU A 12 -1.52 0.08 1.88
CA LEU A 12 -1.61 1.29 2.71
C LEU A 12 -1.90 0.93 4.17
N VAL A 13 -2.93 0.13 4.43
CA VAL A 13 -3.31 -0.29 5.79
C VAL A 13 -2.19 -1.06 6.45
N GLY A 14 -1.53 -1.97 5.72
CA GLY A 14 -0.35 -2.68 6.19
C GLY A 14 0.78 -1.74 6.60
N LEU A 15 1.13 -0.79 5.73
CA LEU A 15 2.22 0.15 5.97
C LEU A 15 1.92 1.12 7.12
N VAL A 16 0.69 1.65 7.19
CA VAL A 16 0.25 2.51 8.29
C VAL A 16 0.30 1.75 9.61
N ARG A 17 -0.22 0.52 9.67
CA ARG A 17 -0.15 -0.28 10.90
C ARG A 17 1.29 -0.59 11.35
N ALA A 18 2.18 -0.88 10.41
CA ALA A 18 3.57 -1.20 10.71
C ALA A 18 4.39 0.01 11.17
N THR A 19 4.09 1.21 10.66
CA THR A 19 4.96 2.39 10.85
C THR A 19 4.33 3.50 11.69
N ARG A 20 3.01 3.70 11.57
CA ARG A 20 2.26 4.78 12.23
C ARG A 20 0.83 4.36 12.55
N PRO A 21 0.62 3.39 13.46
CA PRO A 21 -0.71 2.86 13.76
C PRO A 21 -1.70 3.94 14.24
N ALA A 22 -1.20 5.01 14.89
CA ALA A 22 -2.01 6.14 15.34
C ALA A 22 -2.69 6.95 14.21
N MET A 23 -2.23 6.82 12.96
CA MET A 23 -2.88 7.45 11.81
C MET A 23 -4.12 6.69 11.34
N LEU A 24 -4.23 5.40 11.67
CA LEU A 24 -5.37 4.58 11.27
C LEU A 24 -6.47 4.70 12.32
N ARG A 25 -7.58 5.31 11.95
CA ARG A 25 -8.78 5.38 12.79
C ARG A 25 -9.82 4.42 12.25
N GLN A 26 -10.33 3.56 13.13
CA GLN A 26 -11.45 2.69 12.79
C GLN A 26 -12.75 3.49 12.91
N GLU A 27 -13.53 3.48 11.84
CA GLU A 27 -14.83 4.14 11.74
C GLU A 27 -15.94 3.08 11.59
N ALA A 28 -17.20 3.49 11.69
CA ALA A 28 -18.34 2.56 11.62
C ALA A 28 -18.40 1.77 10.30
N ASP A 29 -18.02 2.39 9.19
CA ASP A 29 -18.10 1.82 7.84
C ASP A 29 -16.72 1.52 7.21
N GLY A 30 -15.64 1.57 7.99
CA GLY A 30 -14.30 1.33 7.46
C GLY A 30 -13.18 1.92 8.30
N PHE A 31 -12.18 2.49 7.62
CA PHE A 31 -11.03 3.12 8.25
C PHE A 31 -10.71 4.45 7.58
N SER A 32 -10.27 5.40 8.40
CA SER A 32 -9.75 6.69 7.97
C SER A 32 -8.24 6.71 8.22
N VAL A 33 -7.48 7.27 7.27
CA VAL A 33 -6.04 7.48 7.42
C VAL A 33 -5.76 8.97 7.51
N ASP A 34 -5.20 9.40 8.64
CA ASP A 34 -4.84 10.81 8.87
C ASP A 34 -3.49 11.14 8.21
N PHE A 35 -3.53 11.52 6.93
CA PHE A 35 -2.36 11.98 6.19
C PHE A 35 -1.88 13.39 6.59
N GLU A 36 -2.70 14.19 7.30
CA GLU A 36 -2.27 15.52 7.73
C GLU A 36 -1.12 15.44 8.74
N ALA A 37 -1.12 14.42 9.60
CA ALA A 37 -0.06 14.21 10.58
C ALA A 37 1.34 14.05 9.94
N ILE A 38 1.41 13.39 8.78
CA ILE A 38 2.68 13.25 8.03
C ILE A 38 2.94 14.48 7.14
N ALA A 39 1.90 15.08 6.55
CA ALA A 39 2.05 16.25 5.68
C ALA A 39 2.55 17.50 6.44
N ARG A 40 2.16 17.64 7.72
CA ARG A 40 2.63 18.72 8.60
C ARG A 40 4.02 18.47 9.20
N SER A 41 4.60 17.28 8.99
CA SER A 41 5.92 16.94 9.52
C SER A 41 7.01 17.72 8.80
N LYS A 42 7.92 18.35 9.56
CA LYS A 42 9.08 19.08 9.00
C LYS A 42 10.19 18.16 8.50
N THR A 43 10.19 16.90 8.93
CA THR A 43 11.18 15.88 8.56
C THR A 43 10.48 14.56 8.30
N PRO A 44 9.74 14.43 7.18
CA PRO A 44 9.06 13.19 6.85
C PRO A 44 10.10 12.08 6.60
N GLY A 45 9.98 11.00 7.37
CA GLY A 45 10.81 9.82 7.22
C GLY A 45 10.51 9.07 5.91
N HIS A 46 11.30 8.05 5.59
CA HIS A 46 11.09 7.27 4.36
C HIS A 46 9.70 6.62 4.28
N ALA A 47 9.16 6.13 5.41
CA ALA A 47 7.81 5.57 5.44
C ALA A 47 6.74 6.64 5.18
N ASP A 48 6.92 7.84 5.73
CA ASP A 48 6.00 8.96 5.55
C ASP A 48 5.92 9.40 4.09
N ARG A 49 7.08 9.46 3.41
CA ARG A 49 7.14 9.79 1.99
C ARG A 49 6.41 8.74 1.15
N LEU A 50 6.58 7.46 1.47
CA LEU A 50 5.86 6.38 0.80
C LEU A 50 4.35 6.46 1.05
N LEU A 51 3.92 6.73 2.29
CA LEU A 51 2.52 6.95 2.63
C LEU A 51 1.93 8.16 1.89
N LEU A 52 2.66 9.28 1.80
CA LEU A 52 2.27 10.45 1.01
C LEU A 52 2.14 10.11 -0.47
N LYS A 53 3.05 9.30 -1.03
CA LYS A 53 3.00 8.83 -2.43
C LYS A 53 1.74 8.01 -2.68
N MET A 54 1.44 7.03 -1.81
CA MET A 54 0.24 6.21 -1.90
C MET A 54 -1.04 7.04 -1.73
N GLY A 55 -1.07 7.93 -0.74
CA GLY A 55 -2.20 8.82 -0.49
C GLY A 55 -2.43 9.83 -1.61
N ALA A 56 -1.37 10.38 -2.21
CA ALA A 56 -1.49 11.30 -3.34
C ALA A 56 -2.14 10.61 -4.54
N VAL A 57 -1.79 9.36 -4.81
CA VAL A 57 -2.39 8.61 -5.93
C VAL A 57 -3.85 8.22 -5.63
N MET A 58 -4.20 7.99 -4.37
CA MET A 58 -5.60 7.76 -3.97
C MET A 58 -6.45 9.04 -3.97
N GLY A 59 -5.86 10.21 -3.70
CA GLY A 59 -6.55 11.51 -3.62
C GLY A 59 -6.57 12.30 -4.93
N SER A 60 -5.65 12.02 -5.86
CA SER A 60 -5.58 12.66 -7.17
C SER A 60 -6.59 12.02 -8.12
N SER A 61 -7.85 12.40 -8.00
CA SER A 61 -8.91 12.32 -9.02
C SER A 61 -8.70 11.36 -10.19
N THR A 62 -8.72 10.06 -9.91
CA THR A 62 -9.71 9.20 -10.55
C THR A 62 -10.77 8.95 -9.49
N PRO A 63 -12.07 8.98 -9.80
CA PRO A 63 -13.09 8.67 -8.80
C PRO A 63 -12.68 7.34 -8.14
N TYR A 64 -12.45 7.40 -6.83
CA TYR A 64 -12.33 6.24 -5.97
C TYR A 64 -13.41 5.23 -6.40
N PRO A 65 -13.13 3.91 -6.46
CA PRO A 65 -13.63 2.98 -7.48
C PRO A 65 -15.13 2.62 -7.41
N ALA A 66 -15.97 3.45 -6.82
CA ALA A 66 -17.41 3.38 -7.00
C ALA A 66 -17.81 3.33 -8.50
N GLU A 67 -16.99 3.91 -9.39
CA GLU A 67 -17.25 3.89 -10.84
C GLU A 67 -16.40 2.88 -11.64
N ASN A 68 -15.28 2.36 -11.09
CA ASN A 68 -14.44 1.38 -11.80
C ASN A 68 -13.58 0.53 -10.84
N PRO A 69 -14.10 -0.61 -10.33
CA PRO A 69 -13.35 -1.54 -9.48
C PRO A 69 -12.16 -2.22 -10.18
N ASN A 70 -12.09 -2.13 -11.51
CA ASN A 70 -10.96 -2.63 -12.31
C ASN A 70 -9.88 -1.57 -12.55
N SER A 71 -9.96 -0.41 -11.90
CA SER A 71 -8.97 0.64 -12.09
C SER A 71 -7.63 0.21 -11.48
N CYS A 72 -6.61 0.16 -12.34
CA CYS A 72 -5.24 -0.12 -11.99
C CYS A 72 -4.48 1.19 -11.79
N VAL A 73 -3.77 1.26 -10.68
CA VAL A 73 -3.02 2.43 -10.24
C VAL A 73 -1.54 2.14 -10.33
N SER A 74 -0.78 2.96 -11.07
CA SER A 74 0.67 2.82 -11.13
C SER A 74 1.32 3.63 -10.02
N LEU A 75 2.11 2.96 -9.19
CA LEU A 75 3.01 3.59 -8.23
C LEU A 75 4.44 3.34 -8.67
N ASP A 76 5.18 4.43 -8.86
CA ASP A 76 6.64 4.35 -8.95
C ASP A 76 7.16 3.92 -7.57
N LEU A 77 7.91 2.82 -7.49
CA LEU A 77 8.46 2.29 -6.25
C LEU A 77 9.92 1.95 -6.49
N ASP A 78 10.80 2.42 -5.62
CA ASP A 78 12.16 1.87 -5.58
C ASP A 78 12.19 0.50 -4.87
N ALA A 79 13.28 -0.23 -5.02
CA ALA A 79 13.41 -1.58 -4.45
C ALA A 79 13.27 -1.59 -2.90
N ALA A 80 13.69 -0.52 -2.21
CA ALA A 80 13.56 -0.41 -0.77
C ALA A 80 12.11 -0.08 -0.34
N GLU A 81 11.40 0.74 -1.11
CA GLU A 81 9.98 1.03 -0.95
C GLU A 81 9.14 -0.24 -1.17
N ALA A 82 9.36 -0.95 -2.28
CA ALA A 82 8.70 -2.22 -2.56
C ALA A 82 8.93 -3.25 -1.45
N ARG A 83 10.18 -3.34 -0.96
CA ARG A 83 10.53 -4.22 0.16
C ARG A 83 9.80 -3.84 1.45
N LYS A 84 9.70 -2.55 1.78
CA LYS A 84 8.96 -2.09 2.96
C LYS A 84 7.48 -2.45 2.91
N ILE A 85 6.85 -2.34 1.73
CA ILE A 85 5.46 -2.76 1.55
C ILE A 85 5.36 -4.27 1.76
N ALA A 86 6.27 -5.05 1.17
CA ALA A 86 6.27 -6.50 1.31
C ALA A 86 6.45 -6.97 2.77
N ASP A 87 7.32 -6.31 3.52
CA ASP A 87 7.54 -6.60 4.95
C ASP A 87 6.34 -6.14 5.80
N ALA A 88 5.71 -5.00 5.48
CA ALA A 88 4.50 -4.54 6.17
C ALA A 88 3.31 -5.50 5.95
N LEU A 89 3.14 -6.02 4.73
CA LEU A 89 2.14 -7.05 4.43
C LEU A 89 2.43 -8.35 5.18
N ALA A 90 3.70 -8.73 5.34
CA ALA A 90 4.10 -9.87 6.16
C ALA A 90 3.66 -9.73 7.62
N GLN A 91 3.83 -8.53 8.17
CA GLN A 91 3.38 -8.22 9.54
C GLN A 91 1.85 -8.19 9.63
N LEU A 92 1.18 -7.69 8.59
CA LEU A 92 -0.28 -7.69 8.52
C LEU A 92 -0.82 -9.12 8.61
N GLU A 93 -0.24 -10.07 7.88
CA GLU A 93 -0.64 -11.49 7.88
C GLU A 93 -0.60 -12.15 9.27
N VAL A 94 0.23 -11.66 10.20
CA VAL A 94 0.37 -12.23 11.55
C VAL A 94 -0.38 -11.48 12.65
N VAL A 95 -0.84 -10.25 12.39
CA VAL A 95 -1.44 -9.39 13.43
C VAL A 95 -2.82 -9.86 13.88
N GLN A 96 -3.56 -10.52 12.98
CA GLN A 96 -4.89 -11.07 13.28
C GLN A 96 -5.26 -12.17 12.27
N ALA A 97 -6.33 -12.90 12.56
CA ALA A 97 -6.92 -13.82 11.60
C ALA A 97 -7.62 -13.02 10.47
N TRP A 98 -7.05 -13.07 9.28
CA TRP A 98 -7.65 -12.47 8.07
C TRP A 98 -8.45 -13.50 7.27
N PRO A 99 -9.46 -13.06 6.49
CA PRO A 99 -10.10 -13.90 5.49
C PRO A 99 -9.07 -14.48 4.51
N GLN A 100 -9.34 -15.69 3.99
CA GLN A 100 -8.42 -16.35 3.06
C GLN A 100 -8.15 -15.52 1.80
N ASP A 101 -9.12 -14.76 1.32
CA ASP A 101 -8.96 -13.93 0.12
C ASP A 101 -7.97 -12.78 0.37
N VAL A 102 -8.01 -12.16 1.54
CA VAL A 102 -7.04 -11.13 1.96
C VAL A 102 -5.64 -11.75 2.09
N MET A 103 -5.52 -12.95 2.66
CA MET A 103 -4.24 -13.65 2.77
C MET A 103 -3.66 -14.03 1.39
N LYS A 104 -4.50 -14.50 0.46
CA LYS A 104 -4.09 -14.81 -0.92
C LYS A 104 -3.62 -13.54 -1.64
N MET A 105 -4.37 -12.45 -1.53
CA MET A 105 -4.03 -11.16 -2.11
C MET A 105 -2.73 -10.61 -1.53
N SER A 106 -2.57 -10.62 -0.19
CA SER A 106 -1.34 -10.21 0.48
C SER A 106 -0.14 -10.98 -0.05
N ARG A 107 -0.24 -12.32 -0.11
CA ARG A 107 0.87 -13.16 -0.58
C ARG A 107 1.19 -12.96 -2.06
N ALA A 108 0.18 -12.83 -2.91
CA ALA A 108 0.36 -12.55 -4.33
C ALA A 108 1.04 -11.20 -4.54
N LEU A 109 0.59 -10.16 -3.83
CA LEU A 109 1.16 -8.83 -3.89
C LEU A 109 2.60 -8.81 -3.36
N ARG A 110 2.87 -9.47 -2.24
CA ARG A 110 4.22 -9.63 -1.68
C ARG A 110 5.16 -10.32 -2.65
N ALA A 111 4.73 -11.41 -3.28
CA ALA A 111 5.52 -12.12 -4.27
C ALA A 111 5.93 -11.17 -5.39
N ARG A 112 4.97 -10.42 -5.96
CA ARG A 112 5.25 -9.41 -7.00
C ARG A 112 6.23 -8.32 -6.54
N LEU A 113 6.06 -7.80 -5.32
CA LEU A 113 6.95 -6.78 -4.74
C LEU A 113 8.38 -7.28 -4.49
N THR A 114 8.55 -8.57 -4.21
CA THR A 114 9.88 -9.21 -4.05
C THR A 114 10.47 -9.74 -5.35
N SER A 115 9.62 -9.99 -6.34
CA SER A 115 9.98 -10.52 -7.66
C SER A 115 10.20 -9.43 -8.71
N ASP A 116 10.19 -8.15 -8.32
CA ASP A 116 10.59 -7.03 -9.19
C ASP A 116 12.05 -6.62 -8.91
N PRO A 117 13.05 -7.34 -9.45
CA PRO A 117 14.23 -6.69 -9.97
C PRO A 117 13.90 -6.19 -11.38
N GLY A 118 14.44 -5.06 -11.82
CA GLY A 118 14.39 -4.66 -13.23
C GLY A 118 15.12 -5.66 -14.14
N ALA A 119 14.50 -6.81 -14.41
CA ALA A 119 15.04 -7.90 -15.19
C ALA A 119 13.91 -8.54 -16.03
N ASP A 120 13.36 -7.76 -16.94
CA ASP A 120 13.01 -8.27 -18.27
C ASP A 120 13.89 -7.52 -19.28
N SER A 121 15.17 -7.88 -19.27
CA SER A 121 16.05 -7.77 -20.43
C SER A 121 16.50 -9.20 -20.71
N GLY A 122 15.91 -9.83 -21.73
CA GLY A 122 16.24 -11.20 -22.11
C GLY A 122 15.41 -11.77 -23.24
N ASP A 123 15.60 -11.22 -24.45
CA ASP A 123 15.75 -11.94 -25.73
C ASP A 123 14.86 -13.17 -26.02
N HIS A 124 13.91 -13.02 -26.95
CA HIS A 124 13.71 -13.96 -28.06
C HIS A 124 13.10 -13.28 -29.29
#